data_AF-A0A358NDE9-F1
#
_entry.id   AF-A0A358NDE9-F1
#
_cell.length_a   1.000
_cell.length_b   1.000
_cell.length_c   1.000
_cell.angle_alpha   90.00
_cell.angle_beta   90.00
_cell.angle_gamma   90.00
#
_symmetry.space_group_name_H-M   'P 1'
#
loop_
_entity.id
_entity.type
_entity.pdbx_description
1 polymer ?
#
loop_
_entity_poly.entity_id
_entity_poly.type
_entity_poly.pdbx_seq_one_letter_code
_entity_poly.pdbx_strand_id
1 'polypeptide(L)'
;MISVEPALFSNIIITVQRTNSLAGGSVSGLPNGVVIEGLKGVSSFGSDISEAQKEYELGRIRSALDRIRQIETQFNGIAGRWTAQVNQVVSSARQGRQQLSIQKLNEVKNAQTKMQQLVGPASKSFQDLVCALEHAVSSEGRESTEGSADSTSTVTERTTTTNSNQVLKAPDSSQDSSIDSKAEEVSPTPDVDLLGSYMSNYRFGEKLVVKKGADKVSRLVPRLEKNKFYFACGFEPPRVFRVREIQRGQVILYDTIVGEDVMLDSSDLKSQIQLGIWSLRPKNS
;
A
#
# COMPACT_ATOMS: atom_id res chain seq x y z
N MET A 1 -6.61 -20.51 7.30
CA MET A 1 -6.44 -19.32 8.17
C MET A 1 -5.24 -18.53 7.66
N ILE A 2 -5.41 -17.29 7.16
CA ILE A 2 -4.27 -16.47 6.74
C ILE A 2 -3.63 -15.86 7.98
N SER A 3 -2.50 -16.42 8.40
CA SER A 3 -1.75 -15.94 9.56
C SER A 3 -1.01 -14.64 9.20
N VAL A 4 -1.33 -13.54 9.88
CA VAL A 4 -0.49 -12.35 9.92
C VAL A 4 0.83 -12.79 10.57
N GLU A 5 1.93 -12.60 9.86
CA GLU A 5 3.23 -13.05 10.36
C GLU A 5 3.52 -12.40 11.73
N PRO A 6 3.80 -13.18 12.80
CA PRO A 6 4.08 -12.63 14.14
C PRO A 6 5.27 -11.66 14.14
N ALA A 7 6.17 -11.79 13.16
CA ALA A 7 7.25 -10.84 12.92
C ALA A 7 6.76 -9.40 12.69
N LEU A 8 5.55 -9.17 12.13
CA LEU A 8 5.04 -7.82 11.89
C LEU A 8 4.73 -7.07 13.20
N PHE A 9 4.11 -7.76 14.19
CA PHE A 9 3.91 -7.21 15.54
C PHE A 9 5.26 -7.00 16.27
N SER A 10 6.22 -7.91 16.11
CA SER A 10 7.57 -7.74 16.68
C SER A 10 8.33 -6.57 16.04
N ASN A 11 8.33 -6.45 14.71
CA ASN A 11 8.99 -5.40 13.94
C ASN A 11 8.49 -4.00 14.32
N ILE A 12 7.18 -3.85 14.50
CA ILE A 12 6.61 -2.58 14.91
C ILE A 12 6.95 -2.25 16.38
N ILE A 13 6.95 -3.22 17.30
CA ILE A 13 7.39 -3.02 18.68
C ILE A 13 8.86 -2.57 18.70
N ILE A 14 9.74 -3.24 17.96
CA ILE A 14 11.17 -2.93 17.89
C ILE A 14 11.41 -1.52 17.31
N THR A 15 10.73 -1.15 16.21
CA THR A 15 10.91 0.17 15.58
C THR A 15 10.35 1.29 16.44
N VAL A 16 9.17 1.10 17.05
CA VAL A 16 8.57 2.05 18.01
C VAL A 16 9.45 2.21 19.25
N GLN A 17 9.96 1.12 19.85
CA GLN A 17 10.90 1.19 20.97
C GLN A 17 12.19 1.95 20.63
N ARG A 18 12.73 1.80 19.40
CA ARG A 18 13.88 2.58 18.92
C ARG A 18 13.59 4.09 18.81
N THR A 19 12.34 4.48 18.50
CA THR A 19 11.96 5.90 18.53
C THR A 19 11.84 6.46 19.95
N ASN A 20 11.47 5.61 20.92
CA ASN A 20 11.36 5.97 22.34
C ASN A 20 12.72 6.03 23.05
N SER A 21 13.67 5.16 22.71
CA SER A 21 14.99 5.09 23.37
C SER A 21 15.94 6.26 23.02
N LEU A 22 15.59 7.10 22.04
CA LEU A 22 16.45 8.18 21.57
C LEU A 22 16.25 9.51 22.29
N ALA A 23 16.72 9.52 23.54
CA ALA A 23 17.12 10.75 24.24
C ALA A 23 18.11 11.61 23.42
N GLY A 24 18.87 10.99 22.50
CA GLY A 24 19.78 11.67 21.56
C GLY A 24 19.11 12.42 20.40
N GLY A 25 17.78 12.51 20.36
CA GLY A 25 17.03 13.51 19.58
C GLY A 25 16.68 14.77 20.38
N SER A 26 16.96 14.80 21.69
CA SER A 26 16.70 15.98 22.51
C SER A 26 17.79 17.04 22.36
N VAL A 27 17.38 18.31 22.36
CA VAL A 27 18.27 19.47 22.32
C VAL A 27 17.79 20.46 23.38
N SER A 28 18.52 20.50 24.50
CA SER A 28 18.36 21.46 25.58
C SER A 28 19.19 22.73 25.34
N GLY A 29 18.92 23.81 26.08
CA GLY A 29 19.72 25.04 26.01
C GLY A 29 19.57 25.81 24.69
N LEU A 30 18.37 25.79 24.08
CA LEU A 30 18.01 26.74 23.04
C LEU A 30 17.57 28.08 23.68
N PRO A 31 17.60 29.21 22.94
CA PRO A 31 17.10 30.49 23.43
C PRO A 31 15.66 30.39 23.96
N ASN A 32 15.35 31.21 24.97
CA ASN A 32 14.06 31.26 25.67
C ASN A 32 13.68 29.96 26.41
N GLY A 33 14.67 29.12 26.75
CA GLY A 33 14.43 27.87 27.50
C GLY A 33 13.74 26.77 26.69
N VAL A 34 13.68 26.90 25.36
CA VAL A 34 13.09 25.87 24.50
C VAL A 34 13.91 24.59 24.59
N VAL A 35 13.23 23.47 24.76
CA VAL A 35 13.82 22.13 24.69
C VAL A 35 13.11 21.37 23.57
N ILE A 36 13.88 20.84 22.63
CA ILE A 36 13.40 19.77 21.76
C ILE A 36 13.56 18.49 22.59
N GLU A 37 12.49 17.74 22.82
CA GLU A 37 12.55 16.46 23.55
C GLU A 37 12.45 15.28 22.58
N GLY A 38 12.41 14.04 23.08
CA GLY A 38 12.06 12.88 22.26
C GLY A 38 10.56 12.87 21.85
N LEU A 39 10.12 11.80 21.20
CA LEU A 39 8.70 11.63 20.85
C LEU A 39 7.88 11.29 22.11
N LYS A 40 7.31 12.32 22.76
CA LYS A 40 6.48 12.16 23.97
C LYS A 40 5.28 11.24 23.72
N GLY A 41 5.03 10.33 24.66
CA GLY A 41 3.89 9.41 24.65
C GLY A 41 4.14 8.09 23.90
N VAL A 42 5.21 7.97 23.12
CA VAL A 42 5.51 6.75 22.33
C VAL A 42 5.91 5.56 23.23
N SER A 43 6.23 5.80 24.50
CA SER A 43 6.51 4.76 25.49
C SER A 43 5.33 3.83 25.81
N SER A 44 4.07 4.28 25.67
CA SER A 44 2.91 3.41 25.93
C SER A 44 2.63 2.44 24.78
N PHE A 45 2.96 2.84 23.55
CA PHE A 45 2.59 2.11 22.33
C PHE A 45 3.10 0.68 22.30
N GLY A 46 4.22 0.34 22.96
CA GLY A 46 4.66 -1.05 23.09
C GLY A 46 3.65 -1.95 23.81
N SER A 47 2.97 -1.43 24.83
CA SER A 47 1.88 -2.12 25.53
C SER A 47 0.63 -2.18 24.65
N ASP A 48 0.27 -1.06 24.03
CA ASP A 48 -0.94 -0.94 23.21
C ASP A 48 -0.88 -1.87 21.97
N ILE A 49 0.31 -2.02 21.36
CA ILE A 49 0.57 -2.97 20.27
C ILE A 49 0.54 -4.42 20.78
N SER A 50 1.10 -4.71 21.96
CA SER A 50 1.03 -6.07 22.53
C SER A 50 -0.42 -6.48 22.85
N GLU A 51 -1.27 -5.53 23.23
CA GLU A 51 -2.70 -5.80 23.40
C GLU A 51 -3.41 -6.01 22.05
N ALA A 52 -3.02 -5.27 21.00
CA ALA A 52 -3.50 -5.52 19.63
C ALA A 52 -3.07 -6.91 19.11
N GLN A 53 -1.84 -7.34 19.40
CA GLN A 53 -1.36 -8.69 19.09
C GLN A 53 -2.22 -9.74 19.80
N LYS A 54 -2.51 -9.55 21.09
CA LYS A 54 -3.38 -10.43 21.86
C LYS A 54 -4.81 -10.46 21.32
N GLU A 55 -5.36 -9.33 20.89
CA GLU A 55 -6.67 -9.28 20.22
C GLU A 55 -6.65 -10.09 18.91
N TYR A 56 -5.58 -9.99 18.12
CA TYR A 56 -5.39 -10.78 16.90
C TYR A 56 -5.28 -12.29 17.21
N GLU A 57 -4.47 -12.68 18.19
CA GLU A 57 -4.31 -14.08 18.65
C GLU A 57 -5.64 -14.69 19.18
N LEU A 58 -6.53 -13.85 19.73
CA LEU A 58 -7.88 -14.23 20.14
C LEU A 58 -8.91 -14.22 18.99
N GLY A 59 -8.47 -14.09 17.74
CA GLY A 59 -9.32 -14.03 16.54
C GLY A 59 -10.09 -12.71 16.35
N ARG A 60 -9.81 -11.68 17.15
CA ARG A 60 -10.49 -10.37 17.08
C ARG A 60 -9.77 -9.43 16.11
N ILE A 61 -9.61 -9.89 14.87
CA ILE A 61 -8.76 -9.25 13.85
C ILE A 61 -9.17 -7.78 13.60
N ARG A 62 -10.47 -7.49 13.60
CA ARG A 62 -11.00 -6.12 13.45
C ARG A 62 -10.61 -5.20 14.62
N SER A 63 -10.71 -5.67 15.87
CA SER A 63 -10.30 -4.91 17.05
C SER A 63 -8.80 -4.59 17.00
N ALA A 64 -7.98 -5.59 16.67
CA ALA A 64 -6.54 -5.41 16.48
C ALA A 64 -6.23 -4.38 15.38
N LEU A 65 -6.93 -4.43 14.24
CA LEU A 65 -6.77 -3.47 13.14
C LEU A 65 -7.11 -2.04 13.56
N ASP A 66 -8.27 -1.82 14.20
CA ASP A 66 -8.70 -0.49 14.63
C ASP A 66 -7.76 0.09 15.69
N ARG A 67 -7.29 -0.75 16.63
CA ARG A 67 -6.29 -0.38 17.63
C ARG A 67 -4.95 0.00 17.00
N ILE A 68 -4.41 -0.79 16.06
CA ILE A 68 -3.16 -0.44 15.34
C ILE A 68 -3.32 0.85 14.52
N ARG A 69 -4.44 1.07 13.84
CA ARG A 69 -4.73 2.33 13.11
C ARG A 69 -4.80 3.55 14.04
N GLN A 70 -5.37 3.39 15.24
CA GLN A 70 -5.39 4.45 16.25
C GLN A 70 -3.97 4.81 16.70
N ILE A 71 -3.12 3.80 16.97
CA ILE A 71 -1.72 3.99 17.36
C ILE A 71 -0.91 4.62 16.21
N GLU A 72 -1.09 4.18 14.96
CA GLU A 72 -0.46 4.79 13.77
C GLU A 72 -0.81 6.28 13.68
N THR A 73 -2.10 6.62 13.82
CA THR A 73 -2.58 8.01 13.78
C THR A 73 -1.95 8.86 14.88
N GLN A 74 -1.86 8.33 16.10
CA GLN A 74 -1.23 9.01 17.22
C GLN A 74 0.29 9.19 17.00
N PHE A 75 0.99 8.15 16.55
CA PHE A 75 2.42 8.17 16.24
C PHE A 75 2.74 9.22 15.18
N ASN A 76 2.03 9.20 14.05
CA ASN A 76 2.20 10.19 12.97
C ASN A 76 1.90 11.62 13.45
N GLY A 77 0.89 11.80 14.33
CA GLY A 77 0.61 13.08 14.97
C GLY A 77 1.73 13.58 15.89
N ILE A 78 2.36 12.70 16.67
CA ILE A 78 3.49 13.04 17.55
C ILE A 78 4.73 13.40 16.70
N ALA A 79 5.08 12.56 15.72
CA ALA A 79 6.22 12.77 14.83
C ALA A 79 6.06 14.05 13.97
N GLY A 80 4.84 14.35 13.53
CA GLY A 80 4.51 15.59 12.82
C GLY A 80 4.72 16.84 13.68
N ARG A 81 4.20 16.86 14.91
CA ARG A 81 4.41 17.98 15.87
C ARG A 81 5.88 18.19 16.18
N TRP A 82 6.63 17.11 16.42
CA TRP A 82 8.07 17.16 16.67
C TRP A 82 8.82 17.78 15.48
N THR A 83 8.52 17.31 14.26
CA THR A 83 9.13 17.82 13.03
C THR A 83 8.82 19.31 12.80
N ALA A 84 7.59 19.75 13.11
CA ALA A 84 7.20 21.15 13.05
C ALA A 84 7.99 22.03 14.04
N GLN A 85 8.14 21.58 15.29
CA GLN A 85 8.93 22.28 16.32
C GLN A 85 10.40 22.46 15.89
N VAL A 86 11.02 21.39 15.38
CA VAL A 86 12.41 21.42 14.89
C VAL A 86 12.56 22.37 13.70
N ASN A 87 11.66 22.30 12.72
CA ASN A 87 11.66 23.20 11.57
C ASN A 87 11.46 24.67 11.98
N GLN A 88 10.65 24.95 13.00
CA GLN A 88 10.46 26.31 13.54
C GLN A 88 11.75 26.87 14.16
N VAL A 89 12.49 26.06 14.92
CA VAL A 89 13.80 26.44 15.50
C VAL A 89 14.83 26.68 14.38
N VAL A 90 14.95 25.76 13.42
CA VAL A 90 15.89 25.90 12.28
C VAL A 90 15.54 27.13 11.42
N SER A 91 14.26 27.40 11.19
CA SER A 91 13.80 28.57 10.42
C SER A 91 14.07 29.87 11.17
N SER A 92 13.79 29.91 12.48
CA SER A 92 14.02 31.08 13.34
C SER A 92 15.51 31.41 13.49
N ALA A 93 16.38 30.40 13.52
CA ALA A 93 17.84 30.55 13.43
C ALA A 93 18.26 31.17 12.09
N ARG A 94 17.78 30.64 10.96
CA ARG A 94 18.10 31.15 9.61
C ARG A 94 17.61 32.58 9.37
N GLN A 95 16.48 32.95 9.97
CA GLN A 95 15.91 34.31 9.88
C GLN A 95 16.54 35.31 10.86
N GLY A 96 17.54 34.91 11.66
CA GLY A 96 18.15 35.76 12.69
C GLY A 96 17.23 36.09 13.88
N ARG A 97 16.03 35.52 13.93
CA ARG A 97 15.04 35.72 15.01
C ARG A 97 15.40 34.98 16.30
N GLN A 98 16.23 33.94 16.19
CA GLN A 98 16.89 33.30 17.33
C GLN A 98 18.40 33.34 17.12
N GLN A 99 19.13 33.97 18.03
CA GLN A 99 20.59 33.85 18.09
C GLN A 99 20.95 32.44 18.59
N LEU A 100 21.25 31.56 17.65
CA LEU A 100 21.75 30.21 17.89
C LEU A 100 23.19 30.13 17.39
N SER A 101 24.09 29.57 18.21
CA SER A 101 25.46 29.30 17.76
C SER A 101 25.45 28.27 16.63
N ILE A 102 26.46 28.31 15.76
CA ILE A 102 26.61 27.35 14.65
C ILE A 102 26.63 25.91 15.18
N GLN A 103 27.30 25.69 16.31
CA GLN A 103 27.32 24.41 17.03
C GLN A 103 25.91 23.96 17.40
N LYS A 104 25.10 24.83 18.02
CA LYS A 104 23.74 24.49 18.44
C LYS A 104 22.80 24.25 17.26
N LEU A 105 22.93 25.01 16.18
CA LEU A 105 22.19 24.75 14.94
C LEU A 105 22.55 23.40 14.32
N ASN A 106 23.80 22.96 14.43
CA ASN A 106 24.23 21.63 13.97
C ASN A 106 23.70 20.51 14.89
N GLU A 107 23.63 20.71 16.21
CA GLU A 107 22.95 19.78 17.12
C GLU A 107 21.47 19.58 16.74
N VAL A 108 20.73 20.67 16.47
CA VAL A 108 19.32 20.61 16.04
C VAL A 108 19.17 19.85 14.71
N LYS A 109 20.05 20.09 13.73
CA LYS A 109 20.04 19.34 12.46
C LYS A 109 20.39 17.86 12.66
N ASN A 110 21.35 17.55 13.53
CA ASN A 110 21.74 16.16 13.82
C ASN A 110 20.60 15.41 14.53
N ALA A 111 19.89 16.06 15.44
CA ALA A 111 18.66 15.54 16.03
C ALA A 111 17.57 15.30 14.96
N GLN A 112 17.38 16.26 14.04
CA GLN A 112 16.45 16.13 12.91
C GLN A 112 16.73 14.88 12.06
N THR A 113 17.97 14.72 11.60
CA THR A 113 18.39 13.57 10.79
C THR A 113 18.22 12.25 11.54
N LYS A 114 18.64 12.19 12.81
CA LYS A 114 18.46 10.99 13.65
C LYS A 114 16.99 10.63 13.79
N MET A 115 16.11 11.58 14.10
CA MET A 115 14.68 11.29 14.29
C MET A 115 14.02 10.81 12.99
N GLN A 116 14.37 11.39 11.83
CA GLN A 116 13.88 10.94 10.52
C GLN A 116 14.27 9.48 10.24
N GLN A 117 15.48 9.06 10.62
CA GLN A 117 15.95 7.67 10.50
C GLN A 117 15.21 6.67 11.41
N LEU A 118 14.50 7.13 12.44
CA LEU A 118 13.68 6.29 13.33
C LEU A 118 12.21 6.26 12.92
N VAL A 119 11.66 7.45 12.62
CA VAL A 119 10.25 7.64 12.26
C VAL A 119 9.92 6.93 10.95
N GLY A 120 10.80 7.00 9.94
CA GLY A 120 10.59 6.34 8.65
C GLY A 120 10.33 4.82 8.78
N PRO A 121 11.24 4.05 9.39
CA PRO A 121 11.04 2.62 9.65
C PRO A 121 9.80 2.31 10.48
N ALA A 122 9.53 3.06 11.56
CA ALA A 122 8.35 2.85 12.39
C ALA A 122 7.05 3.08 11.60
N SER A 123 6.95 4.18 10.84
CA SER A 123 5.82 4.44 9.94
C SER A 123 5.64 3.36 8.88
N LYS A 124 6.74 2.78 8.35
CA LYS A 124 6.65 1.62 7.44
C LYS A 124 6.05 0.41 8.18
N SER A 125 6.55 0.07 9.37
CA SER A 125 6.03 -1.06 10.14
C SER A 125 4.55 -0.92 10.52
N PHE A 126 4.04 0.29 10.81
CA PHE A 126 2.59 0.54 10.92
C PHE A 126 1.87 0.20 9.61
N GLN A 127 2.31 0.74 8.48
CA GLN A 127 1.68 0.52 7.17
C GLN A 127 1.74 -0.94 6.68
N ASP A 128 2.71 -1.71 7.14
CA ASP A 128 2.89 -3.13 6.83
C ASP A 128 1.91 -3.97 7.66
N LEU A 129 1.87 -3.74 8.99
CA LEU A 129 0.96 -4.44 9.90
C LEU A 129 -0.51 -4.12 9.61
N VAL A 130 -0.85 -2.86 9.34
CA VAL A 130 -2.22 -2.46 8.92
C VAL A 130 -2.61 -3.18 7.64
N CYS A 131 -1.73 -3.28 6.64
CA CYS A 131 -2.01 -3.97 5.38
C CYS A 131 -2.25 -5.48 5.59
N ALA A 132 -1.45 -6.12 6.46
CA ALA A 132 -1.62 -7.53 6.79
C ALA A 132 -2.92 -7.80 7.58
N LEU A 133 -3.28 -6.93 8.51
CA LEU A 133 -4.54 -7.01 9.27
C LEU A 133 -5.76 -6.73 8.38
N GLU A 134 -5.70 -5.76 7.46
CA GLU A 134 -6.75 -5.53 6.46
C GLU A 134 -6.97 -6.75 5.55
N HIS A 135 -5.89 -7.43 5.16
CA HIS A 135 -5.97 -8.68 4.40
C HIS A 135 -6.58 -9.81 5.24
N ALA A 136 -6.17 -9.96 6.50
CA ALA A 136 -6.69 -10.96 7.41
C ALA A 136 -8.21 -10.77 7.68
N VAL A 137 -8.67 -9.55 7.97
CA VAL A 137 -10.11 -9.20 8.09
C VAL A 137 -10.88 -9.53 6.80
N SER A 138 -10.27 -9.28 5.64
CA SER A 138 -10.89 -9.61 4.34
C SER A 138 -10.96 -11.12 4.08
N SER A 139 -10.10 -11.92 4.73
CA SER A 139 -10.08 -13.39 4.61
C SER A 139 -11.00 -14.11 5.61
N GLU A 140 -11.22 -13.53 6.79
CA GLU A 140 -12.06 -14.07 7.88
C GLU A 140 -13.48 -14.41 7.43
N GLY A 141 -14.03 -13.64 6.47
CA GLY A 141 -15.35 -13.86 5.88
C GLY A 141 -15.51 -15.14 5.04
N ARG A 142 -14.44 -15.87 4.73
CA ARG A 142 -14.53 -17.15 3.99
C ARG A 142 -14.76 -18.36 4.90
N GLU A 143 -14.01 -18.48 6.00
CA GLU A 143 -13.96 -19.71 6.80
C GLU A 143 -15.26 -20.00 7.57
N SER A 144 -16.13 -19.01 7.76
CA SER A 144 -17.45 -19.22 8.39
C SER A 144 -18.53 -19.79 7.45
N THR A 145 -18.23 -20.00 6.15
CA THR A 145 -19.23 -20.44 5.15
C THR A 145 -18.92 -21.81 4.54
N GLU A 146 -17.69 -22.30 4.63
CA GLU A 146 -17.27 -23.61 4.11
C GLU A 146 -17.48 -24.72 5.16
N GLY A 147 -18.74 -24.90 5.57
CA GLY A 147 -19.15 -25.80 6.66
C GLY A 147 -20.31 -26.75 6.35
N SER A 148 -20.76 -26.86 5.09
CA SER A 148 -21.75 -27.87 4.68
C SER A 148 -21.81 -28.08 3.16
N ALA A 149 -21.07 -29.05 2.64
CA ALA A 149 -21.29 -29.67 1.32
C ALA A 149 -20.50 -30.99 1.22
N ASP A 150 -20.99 -32.02 1.90
CA ASP A 150 -20.58 -33.41 1.65
C ASP A 150 -21.11 -33.84 0.26
N SER A 151 -20.23 -34.28 -0.65
CA SER A 151 -20.58 -35.05 -1.85
C SER A 151 -19.36 -35.59 -2.60
N THR A 152 -18.99 -36.81 -2.24
CA THR A 152 -18.59 -37.91 -3.13
C THR A 152 -18.86 -37.70 -4.63
N SER A 153 -17.85 -37.90 -5.49
CA SER A 153 -18.02 -38.60 -6.78
C SER A 153 -16.71 -39.13 -7.36
N THR A 154 -16.77 -40.39 -7.80
CA THR A 154 -15.69 -41.21 -8.34
C THR A 154 -15.47 -40.99 -9.85
N VAL A 155 -14.21 -41.11 -10.28
CA VAL A 155 -13.72 -41.76 -11.52
C VAL A 155 -14.58 -41.67 -12.81
N THR A 156 -13.98 -41.13 -13.88
CA THR A 156 -13.93 -41.80 -15.22
C THR A 156 -12.72 -41.26 -16.03
N GLU A 157 -12.02 -42.15 -16.72
CA GLU A 157 -10.83 -41.85 -17.55
C GLU A 157 -11.18 -41.43 -19.00
N ARG A 158 -10.13 -41.02 -19.74
CA ARG A 158 -9.93 -41.21 -21.20
C ARG A 158 -10.74 -40.27 -22.14
N THR A 159 -10.23 -39.77 -23.27
CA THR A 159 -8.96 -40.04 -24.01
C THR A 159 -8.50 -38.80 -24.80
N THR A 160 -7.19 -38.62 -24.97
CA THR A 160 -6.56 -37.66 -25.90
C THR A 160 -6.32 -38.26 -27.29
N THR A 161 -6.80 -37.64 -28.39
CA THR A 161 -6.05 -37.58 -29.67
C THR A 161 -6.54 -36.55 -30.70
N THR A 162 -5.57 -35.73 -31.08
CA THR A 162 -5.25 -34.88 -32.24
C THR A 162 -5.82 -35.18 -33.66
N ASN A 163 -5.71 -34.13 -34.52
CA ASN A 163 -5.70 -34.07 -36.01
C ASN A 163 -7.05 -33.93 -36.77
N SER A 164 -7.12 -33.29 -37.94
CA SER A 164 -6.36 -32.18 -38.59
C SER A 164 -7.07 -31.79 -39.91
N ASN A 165 -6.74 -30.61 -40.47
CA ASN A 165 -6.99 -30.14 -41.85
C ASN A 165 -8.44 -29.71 -42.24
N GLN A 166 -8.69 -28.82 -43.23
CA GLN A 166 -7.98 -27.66 -43.82
C GLN A 166 -8.92 -26.98 -44.88
N VAL A 167 -8.57 -25.80 -45.40
CA VAL A 167 -9.00 -25.18 -46.71
C VAL A 167 -10.21 -24.20 -46.73
N LEU A 168 -9.88 -22.90 -46.62
CA LEU A 168 -10.18 -21.76 -47.52
C LEU A 168 -11.56 -21.62 -48.23
N LYS A 169 -12.22 -20.47 -48.01
CA LYS A 169 -12.66 -19.57 -49.11
C LYS A 169 -13.00 -18.13 -48.69
N ALA A 170 -12.53 -17.19 -49.50
CA ALA A 170 -12.95 -15.79 -49.67
C ALA A 170 -12.84 -15.51 -51.21
N PRO A 171 -13.21 -14.33 -51.77
CA PRO A 171 -13.82 -13.12 -51.20
C PRO A 171 -15.28 -12.96 -51.75
N ASP A 172 -15.95 -11.81 -51.96
CA ASP A 172 -15.57 -10.39 -51.97
C ASP A 172 -16.80 -9.44 -51.83
N SER A 173 -16.53 -8.13 -51.80
CA SER A 173 -17.34 -6.96 -52.20
C SER A 173 -17.53 -5.87 -51.13
N SER A 174 -17.28 -4.63 -51.56
CA SER A 174 -17.15 -3.44 -50.73
C SER A 174 -18.43 -2.61 -50.69
N GLN A 175 -18.74 -1.99 -49.55
CA GLN A 175 -19.45 -0.71 -49.58
C GLN A 175 -19.08 0.19 -48.39
N ASP A 176 -18.95 1.48 -48.70
CA ASP A 176 -18.50 2.56 -47.84
C ASP A 176 -19.70 3.27 -47.20
N SER A 177 -19.66 3.52 -45.89
CA SER A 177 -20.41 4.63 -45.29
C SER A 177 -19.85 5.02 -43.92
N SER A 178 -19.49 6.30 -43.77
CA SER A 178 -19.19 6.90 -42.48
C SER A 178 -20.43 6.93 -41.60
N ILE A 179 -20.32 6.45 -40.36
CA ILE A 179 -21.10 6.97 -39.22
C ILE A 179 -20.18 7.14 -38.01
N ASP A 180 -19.94 8.40 -37.68
CA ASP A 180 -19.34 8.82 -36.42
C ASP A 180 -20.28 8.42 -35.28
N SER A 181 -19.81 7.54 -34.39
CA SER A 181 -20.57 7.08 -33.24
C SER A 181 -19.64 6.72 -32.11
N LYS A 182 -19.43 7.74 -31.28
CA LYS A 182 -18.86 7.76 -29.92
C LYS A 182 -19.34 6.57 -29.07
N ALA A 183 -18.72 5.41 -29.25
CA ALA A 183 -18.79 4.31 -28.31
C ALA A 183 -17.86 4.61 -27.14
N GLU A 184 -18.42 4.70 -25.92
CA GLU A 184 -17.60 4.53 -24.73
C GLU A 184 -17.11 3.08 -24.75
N GLU A 185 -15.80 2.88 -24.95
CA GLU A 185 -15.15 1.59 -24.70
C GLU A 185 -15.29 1.25 -23.22
N VAL A 186 -16.41 0.61 -22.86
CA VAL A 186 -16.54 -0.16 -21.63
C VAL A 186 -15.64 -1.38 -21.80
N SER A 187 -14.34 -1.16 -21.62
CA SER A 187 -13.35 -2.24 -21.57
C SER A 187 -13.85 -3.23 -20.52
N PRO A 188 -13.99 -4.53 -20.85
CA PRO A 188 -14.62 -5.48 -19.94
C PRO A 188 -13.90 -5.44 -18.59
N THR A 189 -14.66 -5.07 -17.57
CA THR A 189 -14.20 -5.16 -16.18
C THR A 189 -13.88 -6.64 -15.90
N PRO A 190 -12.78 -6.97 -15.21
CA PRO A 190 -12.46 -8.36 -14.92
C PRO A 190 -13.56 -9.00 -14.10
N ASP A 191 -13.60 -10.33 -14.11
CA ASP A 191 -14.48 -11.07 -13.22
C ASP A 191 -14.20 -10.66 -11.76
N VAL A 192 -15.27 -10.38 -11.01
CA VAL A 192 -15.21 -9.88 -9.63
C VAL A 192 -14.69 -10.97 -8.69
N ASP A 193 -14.89 -12.24 -9.04
CA ASP A 193 -14.41 -13.38 -8.27
C ASP A 193 -12.87 -13.43 -8.21
N LEU A 194 -12.18 -12.85 -9.21
CA LEU A 194 -10.71 -12.73 -9.23
C LEU A 194 -10.15 -11.81 -8.14
N LEU A 195 -10.98 -10.96 -7.50
CA LEU A 195 -10.56 -10.17 -6.34
C LEU A 195 -10.46 -11.00 -5.06
N GLY A 196 -11.03 -12.22 -5.02
CA GLY A 196 -11.00 -13.09 -3.85
C GLY A 196 -11.50 -12.37 -2.59
N SER A 197 -10.70 -12.38 -1.52
CA SER A 197 -11.00 -11.70 -0.24
C SER A 197 -11.30 -10.20 -0.40
N TYR A 198 -10.65 -9.52 -1.36
CA TYR A 198 -10.83 -8.08 -1.58
C TYR A 198 -12.22 -7.71 -2.11
N MET A 199 -12.97 -8.65 -2.71
CA MET A 199 -14.32 -8.39 -3.22
C MET A 199 -15.29 -7.91 -2.12
N SER A 200 -15.02 -8.26 -0.86
CA SER A 200 -15.86 -7.90 0.30
C SER A 200 -15.85 -6.39 0.56
N ASN A 201 -14.67 -5.79 0.55
CA ASN A 201 -14.42 -4.39 0.92
C ASN A 201 -14.22 -3.45 -0.28
N TYR A 202 -13.81 -3.99 -1.42
CA TYR A 202 -13.45 -3.25 -2.63
C TYR A 202 -14.29 -3.64 -3.84
N ARG A 203 -14.34 -2.72 -4.81
CA ARG A 203 -14.86 -2.91 -6.16
C ARG A 203 -13.85 -2.39 -7.17
N PHE A 204 -13.91 -2.91 -8.40
CA PHE A 204 -13.19 -2.33 -9.52
C PHE A 204 -13.63 -0.88 -9.74
N GLY A 205 -12.65 0.00 -9.85
CA GLY A 205 -12.79 1.38 -10.34
C GLY A 205 -12.30 1.47 -11.78
N GLU A 206 -11.73 2.62 -12.13
CA GLU A 206 -11.23 2.89 -13.48
C GLU A 206 -10.05 1.99 -13.84
N LYS A 207 -10.07 1.50 -15.09
CA LYS A 207 -8.91 0.86 -15.74
C LYS A 207 -7.82 1.91 -15.99
N LEU A 208 -6.59 1.59 -15.63
CA LEU A 208 -5.41 2.35 -16.01
C LEU A 208 -5.18 2.21 -17.51
N VAL A 209 -5.06 3.33 -18.22
CA VAL A 209 -4.77 3.38 -19.65
C VAL A 209 -3.72 4.45 -19.95
N VAL A 210 -2.82 4.17 -20.89
CA VAL A 210 -1.83 5.15 -21.37
C VAL A 210 -2.46 5.97 -22.50
N LYS A 211 -2.80 7.24 -22.21
CA LYS A 211 -3.33 8.18 -23.22
C LYS A 211 -2.23 9.13 -23.68
N LYS A 212 -2.19 9.42 -24.98
CA LYS A 212 -1.27 10.42 -25.55
C LYS A 212 -1.91 11.80 -25.49
N GLY A 213 -1.26 12.75 -24.84
CA GLY A 213 -1.73 14.14 -24.76
C GLY A 213 -1.56 14.90 -26.09
N ALA A 214 -2.18 16.08 -26.17
CA ALA A 214 -2.01 17.00 -27.30
C ALA A 214 -0.54 17.48 -27.47
N ASP A 215 0.23 17.45 -26.38
CA ASP A 215 1.69 17.64 -26.32
C ASP A 215 2.50 16.46 -26.88
N LYS A 216 1.83 15.44 -27.43
CA LYS A 216 2.38 14.15 -27.87
C LYS A 216 3.01 13.30 -26.74
N VAL A 217 2.86 13.69 -25.47
CA VAL A 217 3.41 12.95 -24.32
C VAL A 217 2.42 11.89 -23.86
N SER A 218 2.89 10.65 -23.72
CA SER A 218 2.11 9.56 -23.14
C SER A 218 1.98 9.73 -21.63
N ARG A 219 0.75 9.68 -21.10
CA ARG A 219 0.42 9.85 -19.69
C ARG A 219 -0.51 8.74 -19.22
N LEU A 220 -0.33 8.29 -17.98
CA LEU A 220 -1.21 7.30 -17.37
C LEU A 220 -2.48 7.97 -16.83
N VAL A 221 -3.65 7.41 -17.16
CA VAL A 221 -4.98 7.91 -16.78
C VAL A 221 -5.84 6.75 -16.27
N PRO A 222 -6.40 6.81 -15.04
CA PRO A 222 -6.05 7.76 -13.98
C PRO A 222 -4.56 7.68 -13.62
N ARG A 223 -4.04 8.64 -12.85
CA ARG A 223 -2.64 8.54 -12.37
C ARG A 223 -2.52 7.38 -11.38
N LEU A 224 -1.36 6.73 -11.34
CA LEU A 224 -1.01 5.89 -10.21
C LEU A 224 -0.92 6.77 -8.96
N GLU A 225 -1.53 6.31 -7.87
CA GLU A 225 -1.60 7.00 -6.59
C GLU A 225 -0.87 6.15 -5.54
N LYS A 226 -0.01 6.78 -4.75
CA LYS A 226 0.67 6.13 -3.62
C LYS A 226 -0.35 5.65 -2.59
N ASN A 227 -0.08 4.49 -1.98
CA ASN A 227 -0.88 3.79 -0.98
C ASN A 227 -2.26 3.32 -1.46
N LYS A 228 -2.56 3.38 -2.76
CA LYS A 228 -3.82 2.87 -3.34
C LYS A 228 -3.66 1.44 -3.83
N PHE A 229 -4.73 0.66 -3.69
CA PHE A 229 -4.82 -0.71 -4.18
C PHE A 229 -5.24 -0.75 -5.65
N TYR A 230 -4.65 -1.68 -6.38
CA TYR A 230 -4.94 -1.98 -7.78
C TYR A 230 -4.98 -3.49 -7.98
N PHE A 231 -5.72 -3.95 -8.99
CA PHE A 231 -5.72 -5.33 -9.45
C PHE A 231 -5.15 -5.41 -10.85
N ALA A 232 -4.27 -6.38 -11.12
CA ALA A 232 -3.68 -6.61 -12.42
C ALA A 232 -3.89 -8.04 -12.92
N CYS A 233 -4.34 -8.14 -14.18
CA CYS A 233 -4.52 -9.41 -14.89
C CYS A 233 -3.21 -9.94 -15.49
N GLY A 234 -2.18 -9.10 -15.66
CA GLY A 234 -0.93 -9.48 -16.33
C GLY A 234 0.10 -10.20 -15.45
N PHE A 235 -0.24 -10.48 -14.20
CA PHE A 235 0.52 -11.40 -13.36
C PHE A 235 -0.11 -12.79 -13.41
N GLU A 236 0.70 -13.83 -13.22
CA GLU A 236 0.24 -15.22 -13.13
C GLU A 236 0.55 -15.76 -11.73
N PRO A 237 -0.47 -16.01 -10.86
CA PRO A 237 -1.89 -15.69 -11.04
C PRO A 237 -2.17 -14.17 -10.98
N PRO A 238 -3.33 -13.72 -11.50
CA PRO A 238 -3.83 -12.35 -11.35
C PRO A 238 -3.91 -11.95 -9.88
N ARG A 239 -3.55 -10.70 -9.56
CA ARG A 239 -3.37 -10.29 -8.16
C ARG A 239 -3.66 -8.84 -7.86
N VAL A 240 -3.93 -8.60 -6.58
CA VAL A 240 -3.99 -7.27 -5.99
C VAL A 240 -2.59 -6.83 -5.58
N PHE A 241 -2.31 -5.53 -5.71
CA PHE A 241 -1.10 -4.91 -5.18
C PHE A 241 -1.41 -3.51 -4.64
N ARG A 242 -0.55 -3.00 -3.76
CA ARG A 242 -0.60 -1.61 -3.28
C ARG A 242 0.61 -0.84 -3.79
N VAL A 243 0.42 0.34 -4.36
CA VAL A 243 1.55 1.19 -4.78
C VAL A 243 2.27 1.75 -3.55
N ARG A 244 3.52 1.36 -3.34
CA ARG A 244 4.37 1.88 -2.23
C ARG A 244 5.02 3.20 -2.59
N GLU A 245 5.61 3.26 -3.77
CA GLU A 245 6.38 4.42 -4.20
C GLU A 245 6.38 4.56 -5.72
N ILE A 246 6.34 5.80 -6.20
CA ILE A 246 6.39 6.14 -7.61
C ILE A 246 7.66 6.96 -7.80
N GLN A 247 8.63 6.39 -8.51
CA GLN A 247 9.91 7.04 -8.80
C GLN A 247 10.00 7.36 -10.30
N ARG A 248 11.04 8.09 -10.70
CA ARG A 248 11.25 8.41 -12.12
C ARG A 248 11.75 7.16 -12.85
N GLY A 249 10.85 6.49 -13.56
CA GLY A 249 11.18 5.34 -14.41
C GLY A 249 10.81 3.98 -13.81
N GLN A 250 10.38 3.92 -12.55
CA GLN A 250 10.00 2.69 -11.87
C GLN A 250 8.96 2.94 -10.78
N VAL A 251 8.21 1.90 -10.42
CA VAL A 251 7.19 1.91 -9.37
C VAL A 251 7.44 0.73 -8.44
N ILE A 252 7.48 1.00 -7.13
CA ILE A 252 7.58 -0.03 -6.10
C ILE A 252 6.15 -0.37 -5.67
N LEU A 253 5.82 -1.66 -5.74
CA LEU A 253 4.52 -2.22 -5.40
C LEU A 253 4.68 -3.18 -4.22
N TYR A 254 3.68 -3.29 -3.37
CA TYR A 254 3.54 -4.39 -2.42
C TYR A 254 2.64 -5.45 -3.03
N ASP A 255 3.19 -6.63 -3.32
CA ASP A 255 2.46 -7.77 -3.87
C ASP A 255 1.74 -8.50 -2.73
N THR A 256 0.41 -8.60 -2.79
CA THR A 256 -0.37 -9.17 -1.67
C THR A 256 -0.40 -10.70 -1.67
N ILE A 257 0.10 -11.36 -2.73
CA ILE A 257 0.26 -12.82 -2.78
C ILE A 257 1.63 -13.22 -2.26
N VAL A 258 2.68 -12.52 -2.70
CA VAL A 258 4.07 -12.81 -2.30
C VAL A 258 4.37 -12.25 -0.90
N GLY A 259 3.70 -11.17 -0.50
CA GLY A 259 3.90 -10.50 0.80
C GLY A 259 5.11 -9.55 0.83
N GLU A 260 5.73 -9.27 -0.32
CA GLU A 260 6.98 -8.52 -0.45
C GLU A 260 6.83 -7.25 -1.33
N ASP A 261 7.83 -6.36 -1.24
CA ASP A 261 7.91 -5.17 -2.10
C ASP A 261 8.57 -5.55 -3.46
N VAL A 262 7.79 -5.56 -4.54
CA VAL A 262 8.20 -5.86 -5.92
C VAL A 262 8.42 -4.56 -6.69
N MET A 263 9.51 -4.48 -7.46
CA MET A 263 9.83 -3.34 -8.33
C MET A 263 9.37 -3.62 -9.77
N LEU A 264 8.58 -2.72 -10.35
CA LEU A 264 8.30 -2.70 -11.79
C LEU A 264 9.01 -1.51 -12.44
N ASP A 265 9.73 -1.75 -13.53
CA ASP A 265 10.26 -0.68 -14.36
C ASP A 265 9.16 -0.08 -15.29
N SER A 266 9.51 0.91 -16.11
CA SER A 266 8.56 1.54 -17.04
C SER A 266 8.13 0.64 -18.20
N SER A 267 8.94 -0.36 -18.54
CA SER A 267 8.68 -1.36 -19.58
C SER A 267 7.61 -2.33 -19.10
N ASP A 268 7.86 -2.94 -17.94
CA ASP A 268 7.01 -3.93 -17.30
C ASP A 268 5.70 -3.31 -16.88
N LEU A 269 5.72 -2.13 -16.26
CA LEU A 269 4.51 -1.41 -15.91
C LEU A 269 3.64 -1.12 -17.15
N LYS A 270 4.25 -0.74 -18.29
CA LYS A 270 3.52 -0.51 -19.54
C LYS A 270 2.90 -1.81 -20.07
N SER A 271 3.63 -2.93 -20.05
CA SER A 271 3.12 -4.25 -20.43
C SER A 271 1.96 -4.68 -19.53
N GLN A 272 2.10 -4.52 -18.21
CA GLN A 272 1.06 -4.80 -17.22
C GLN A 272 -0.19 -3.92 -17.45
N ILE A 273 -0.03 -2.63 -17.78
CA ILE A 273 -1.15 -1.74 -18.14
C ILE A 273 -1.89 -2.22 -19.40
N GLN A 274 -1.16 -2.74 -20.40
CA GLN A 274 -1.76 -3.29 -21.62
C GLN A 274 -2.56 -4.57 -21.35
N LEU A 275 -2.00 -5.49 -20.54
CA LEU A 275 -2.69 -6.71 -20.07
C LEU A 275 -3.90 -6.37 -19.19
N GLY A 276 -3.80 -5.27 -18.44
CA GLY A 276 -4.90 -4.62 -17.74
C GLY A 276 -4.63 -4.48 -16.25
N ILE A 277 -4.75 -3.23 -15.77
CA ILE A 277 -4.73 -2.90 -14.35
C ILE A 277 -5.93 -2.01 -14.04
N TRP A 278 -6.66 -2.31 -12.97
CA TRP A 278 -7.80 -1.53 -12.49
C TRP A 278 -7.49 -0.97 -11.11
N SER A 279 -7.85 0.28 -10.88
CA SER A 279 -7.88 0.83 -9.52
C SER A 279 -8.93 0.11 -8.68
N LEU A 280 -8.66 -0.12 -7.40
CA LEU A 280 -9.67 -0.60 -6.46
C LEU A 280 -10.20 0.57 -5.63
N ARG A 281 -11.52 0.64 -5.52
CA ARG A 281 -12.23 1.65 -4.69
C ARG A 281 -12.96 0.93 -3.56
N PRO A 282 -12.96 1.44 -2.33
CA PRO A 282 -13.81 0.90 -1.26
C PRO A 282 -15.27 0.88 -1.69
N LYS A 283 -16.05 -0.09 -1.17
CA LYS A 283 -17.50 -0.12 -1.36
C LYS A 283 -18.23 0.93 -0.50
N ASN A 284 -17.62 1.34 0.62
CA ASN A 284 -18.20 2.23 1.63
C ASN A 284 -17.63 3.67 1.59
N SER A 285 -17.14 4.13 0.44
CA SER A 285 -16.67 5.51 0.20
C SER A 285 -17.62 6.28 -0.69
#